data_AF-A0AB38EW80-F1
#
_entry.id   AF-A0AB38EW80-F1
#
_cell.length_a   1.000
_cell.length_b   1.000
_cell.length_c   1.000
_cell.angle_alpha   90.00
_cell.angle_beta   90.00
_cell.angle_gamma   90.00
#
_symmetry.space_group_name_H-M   'P 1'
#
loop_
_entity.id
_entity.type
_entity.pdbx_description
1 polymer ?
#
loop_
_entity_poly.entity_id
_entity_poly.type
_entity_poly.pdbx_seq_one_letter_code
_entity_poly.pdbx_strand_id
1 'polypeptide(L)'
;MSKVFICAAIPDEQAIKEEGAVAVATAIEAGDECRARAKFHWQFLEHYPAAQDCAYKFIVCEDKPGIPRPALDSWDAEYMQENRWDEESASFVPVETESYPMNVTFDKLAPEVQNAVMVKFDTCENITVDMVISAQELLQEDMATFDGHIVEALMKMPEVNTMYPELKLHAIGWVKHKCIPGAKWPEIQAEMRIWKKRREGERKETGKYTSVVDLARARANQQYTENSTGKISPVIAAIHREYKQTWKTLDDELAYALWPGDVDAGNIDGSIHRWAKNEVIDNGREDWKRISASMRKQPDALRYDRQTIFGLVRERPIDIHKDPVALNKYICEYLTTKGVFENEETDLGTVDVLQSSETQTDAVETEVSDIPKNETAPEAEPSVEREGPFYFLFTDKDGEKYGRANKLSGLDKALSAGATEITKEEYFARKNGTYSGSQQNTGCI
;
A
#
# COMPACT_ATOMS: atom_id res chain seq x y z
N MET A 1 -29.85 32.59 -42.84
CA MET A 1 -29.48 33.11 -41.52
C MET A 1 -27.98 33.04 -41.42
N SER A 2 -27.32 34.08 -40.90
CA SER A 2 -25.87 34.05 -40.65
C SER A 2 -25.61 33.10 -39.48
N LYS A 3 -24.60 32.25 -39.60
CA LYS A 3 -24.12 31.35 -38.56
C LYS A 3 -22.67 31.73 -38.21
N VAL A 4 -22.26 31.47 -36.98
CA VAL A 4 -20.89 31.67 -36.54
C VAL A 4 -20.11 30.36 -36.72
N PHE A 5 -18.90 30.47 -37.24
CA PHE A 5 -17.98 29.35 -37.44
C PHE A 5 -16.67 29.64 -36.74
N ILE A 6 -16.15 28.65 -36.02
CA ILE A 6 -14.82 28.69 -35.41
C ILE A 6 -13.84 28.13 -36.43
N CYS A 7 -12.79 28.89 -36.71
CA CYS A 7 -11.81 28.56 -37.72
C CYS A 7 -10.41 28.58 -37.10
N ALA A 8 -9.58 27.60 -37.44
CA ALA A 8 -8.18 27.57 -37.02
C ALA A 8 -7.25 27.22 -38.19
N ALA A 9 -6.09 27.85 -38.20
CA ALA A 9 -4.98 27.57 -39.10
C ALA A 9 -3.85 26.97 -38.26
N ILE A 10 -3.55 25.70 -38.50
CA ILE A 10 -2.55 24.94 -37.75
C ILE A 10 -1.36 24.66 -38.68
N PRO A 11 -0.16 25.21 -38.42
CA PRO A 11 1.02 24.92 -39.21
C PRO A 11 1.49 23.48 -38.98
N ASP A 12 2.18 22.91 -39.97
CA ASP A 12 2.85 21.63 -39.79
C ASP A 12 4.14 21.75 -38.95
N GLU A 13 4.69 20.61 -38.52
CA GLU A 13 5.89 20.58 -37.68
C GLU A 13 7.11 21.23 -38.34
N GLN A 14 7.15 21.27 -39.68
CA GLN A 14 8.26 21.84 -40.43
C GLN A 14 8.18 23.37 -40.45
N ALA A 15 7.00 23.94 -40.75
CA ALA A 15 6.76 25.38 -40.72
C ALA A 15 6.98 25.97 -39.31
N ILE A 16 6.66 25.22 -38.25
CA ILE A 16 6.95 25.65 -36.86
C ILE A 16 8.47 25.75 -36.62
N LYS A 17 9.25 24.75 -37.06
CA LYS A 17 10.69 24.66 -36.78
C LYS A 17 11.54 25.59 -37.64
N GLU A 18 11.20 25.75 -38.91
CA GLU A 18 12.03 26.46 -39.90
C GLU A 18 11.63 27.93 -40.04
N GLU A 19 10.33 28.24 -39.95
CA GLU A 19 9.78 29.56 -40.26
C GLU A 19 9.14 30.24 -39.03
N GLY A 20 9.06 29.56 -37.89
CA GLY A 20 8.47 30.08 -36.66
C GLY A 20 6.96 30.27 -36.76
N ALA A 21 6.30 29.50 -37.63
CA ALA A 21 4.87 29.59 -37.87
C ALA A 21 4.06 29.28 -36.60
N VAL A 22 3.04 30.10 -36.32
CA VAL A 22 2.18 29.98 -35.13
C VAL A 22 0.78 29.53 -35.54
N ALA A 23 0.17 28.68 -34.72
CA ALA A 23 -1.23 28.29 -34.87
C ALA A 23 -2.15 29.44 -34.42
N VAL A 24 -3.15 29.77 -35.23
CA VAL A 24 -4.06 30.89 -34.95
C VAL A 24 -5.50 30.48 -35.19
N ALA A 25 -6.41 31.04 -34.40
CA ALA A 25 -7.84 30.82 -34.52
C ALA A 25 -8.64 32.12 -34.57
N THR A 26 -9.83 32.07 -35.14
CA THR A 26 -10.77 33.19 -35.19
C THR A 26 -12.20 32.67 -35.36
N ALA A 27 -13.20 33.49 -35.00
CA ALA A 27 -14.60 33.18 -35.26
C ALA A 27 -15.14 34.09 -36.37
N ILE A 28 -15.85 33.54 -37.36
CA ILE A 28 -16.39 34.30 -38.48
C ILE A 28 -17.87 34.02 -38.71
N GLU A 29 -18.58 35.02 -39.20
CA GLU A 29 -19.95 34.87 -39.66
C GLU A 29 -20.02 34.50 -41.15
N ALA A 30 -20.79 33.46 -41.47
CA ALA A 30 -21.06 33.00 -42.83
C ALA A 30 -22.43 32.29 -42.96
N GLY A 31 -22.90 32.11 -44.20
CA GLY A 31 -24.19 31.46 -44.46
C GLY A 31 -24.15 29.92 -44.37
N ASP A 32 -22.99 29.32 -44.65
CA ASP A 32 -22.72 27.88 -44.63
C ASP A 32 -21.22 27.64 -44.41
N GLU A 33 -20.84 26.39 -44.12
CA GLU A 33 -19.45 26.00 -43.83
C GLU A 33 -18.54 26.21 -45.05
N CYS A 34 -19.04 25.99 -46.27
CA CYS A 34 -18.27 26.22 -47.49
C CYS A 34 -17.86 27.69 -47.65
N ARG A 35 -18.79 28.62 -47.42
CA ARG A 35 -18.51 30.06 -47.43
C ARG A 35 -17.61 30.46 -46.27
N ALA A 36 -17.80 29.85 -45.10
CA ALA A 36 -16.91 30.08 -43.96
C ALA A 36 -15.46 29.69 -44.30
N ARG A 37 -15.24 28.48 -44.85
CA ARG A 37 -13.91 28.01 -45.26
C ARG A 37 -13.26 28.91 -46.29
N ALA A 38 -14.00 29.32 -47.32
CA ALA A 38 -13.47 30.22 -48.34
C ALA A 38 -13.13 31.61 -47.77
N LYS A 39 -14.03 32.17 -46.95
CA LYS A 39 -13.83 33.48 -46.28
C LYS A 39 -12.63 33.45 -45.33
N PHE A 40 -12.52 32.39 -44.53
CA PHE A 40 -11.42 32.20 -43.59
C PHE A 40 -10.07 32.09 -44.30
N HIS A 41 -9.98 31.25 -45.33
CA HIS A 41 -8.75 31.08 -46.09
C HIS A 41 -8.26 32.41 -46.70
N TRP A 42 -9.20 33.18 -47.27
CA TRP A 42 -8.89 34.51 -47.80
C TRP A 42 -8.42 35.48 -46.71
N GLN A 43 -9.15 35.58 -45.60
CA GLN A 43 -8.81 36.47 -44.48
C GLN A 43 -7.46 36.10 -43.84
N PHE A 44 -7.16 34.80 -43.75
CA PHE A 44 -5.88 34.31 -43.24
C PHE A 44 -4.70 34.79 -44.09
N LEU A 45 -4.78 34.63 -45.42
CA LEU A 45 -3.71 35.06 -46.33
C LEU A 45 -3.53 36.58 -46.36
N GLU A 46 -4.61 37.34 -46.12
CA GLU A 46 -4.55 38.80 -46.01
C GLU A 46 -3.87 39.26 -44.71
N HIS A 47 -4.17 38.61 -43.59
CA HIS A 47 -3.60 38.96 -42.28
C HIS A 47 -2.19 38.40 -42.07
N TYR A 48 -1.89 37.23 -42.65
CA TYR A 48 -0.61 36.52 -42.54
C TYR A 48 0.01 36.30 -43.92
N PRO A 49 0.47 37.36 -44.61
CA PRO A 49 1.05 37.23 -45.95
C PRO A 49 2.33 36.39 -45.96
N ALA A 50 3.09 36.39 -44.86
CA ALA A 50 4.29 35.55 -44.69
C ALA A 50 3.97 34.05 -44.56
N ALA A 51 2.72 33.69 -44.26
CA ALA A 51 2.27 32.30 -44.15
C ALA A 51 1.91 31.66 -45.50
N GLN A 52 2.05 32.39 -46.62
CA GLN A 52 1.75 31.88 -47.97
C GLN A 52 2.66 30.74 -48.39
N ASP A 53 3.92 30.76 -47.94
CA ASP A 53 4.91 29.75 -48.27
C ASP A 53 4.92 28.58 -47.26
N CYS A 54 4.19 28.72 -46.13
CA CYS A 54 4.05 27.70 -45.11
C CYS A 54 2.90 26.72 -45.40
N ALA A 55 3.06 25.46 -44.99
CA ALA A 55 1.96 24.49 -45.00
C ALA A 55 1.08 24.65 -43.74
N TYR A 56 -0.16 25.11 -43.95
CA TYR A 56 -1.19 25.22 -42.90
C TYR A 56 -2.38 24.27 -43.16
N LYS A 57 -2.80 23.55 -42.11
CA LYS A 57 -4.07 22.82 -42.06
C LYS A 57 -5.17 23.77 -41.59
N PHE A 58 -6.16 24.01 -42.45
CA PHE A 58 -7.33 24.83 -42.12
C PHE A 58 -8.47 23.96 -41.60
N ILE A 59 -8.97 24.30 -40.41
CA ILE A 59 -10.08 23.62 -39.74
C ILE A 59 -11.21 24.62 -39.56
N VAL A 60 -12.44 24.19 -39.80
CA VAL A 60 -13.65 25.01 -39.68
C VAL A 60 -14.75 24.16 -39.06
N CYS A 61 -15.39 24.63 -37.99
CA CYS A 61 -16.57 24.01 -37.41
C CYS A 61 -17.65 25.05 -37.08
N GLU A 62 -18.92 24.64 -37.14
CA GLU A 62 -20.04 25.48 -36.72
C GLU A 62 -20.02 25.66 -35.19
N ASP A 63 -20.18 26.89 -34.73
CA ASP A 63 -20.27 27.21 -33.31
C ASP A 63 -21.52 26.58 -32.68
N LYS A 64 -21.37 25.98 -31.50
CA LYS A 64 -22.46 25.37 -30.74
C LYS A 64 -22.35 25.76 -29.26
N PRO A 65 -23.48 25.84 -28.53
CA PRO A 65 -23.45 26.12 -27.10
C PRO A 65 -22.52 25.15 -26.35
N GLY A 66 -21.55 25.71 -25.62
CA GLY A 66 -20.58 24.94 -24.83
C GLY A 66 -19.24 24.65 -25.51
N ILE A 67 -19.06 25.01 -26.79
CA ILE A 67 -17.76 24.94 -27.47
C ILE A 67 -16.94 26.19 -27.12
N PRO A 68 -15.64 26.07 -26.80
CA PRO A 68 -14.75 27.22 -26.64
C PRO A 68 -14.71 28.02 -27.94
N ARG A 69 -14.95 29.33 -27.88
CA ARG A 69 -15.08 30.18 -29.07
C ARG A 69 -14.17 31.40 -28.97
N PRO A 70 -13.27 31.62 -29.95
CA PRO A 70 -12.45 32.83 -29.99
C PRO A 70 -13.33 34.05 -30.32
N ALA A 71 -12.77 35.25 -30.13
CA ALA A 71 -13.48 36.49 -30.44
C ALA A 71 -13.85 36.58 -31.94
N LEU A 72 -15.02 37.16 -32.22
CA LEU A 72 -15.52 37.31 -33.59
C LEU A 72 -14.64 38.30 -34.37
N ASP A 73 -14.22 37.90 -35.57
CA ASP A 73 -13.34 38.64 -36.48
C ASP A 73 -12.05 39.14 -35.82
N SER A 74 -11.56 38.42 -34.81
CA SER A 74 -10.32 38.70 -34.09
C SER A 74 -9.45 37.44 -34.05
N TRP A 75 -8.14 37.62 -34.27
CA TRP A 75 -7.18 36.53 -34.33
C TRP A 75 -6.60 36.23 -32.96
N ASP A 76 -6.67 34.97 -32.56
CA ASP A 76 -6.22 34.45 -31.28
C ASP A 76 -5.12 33.39 -31.51
N ALA A 77 -3.90 33.70 -31.07
CA ALA A 77 -2.75 32.80 -31.15
C ALA A 77 -2.60 31.88 -29.92
N GLU A 78 -3.39 32.12 -28.86
CA GLU A 78 -3.38 31.36 -27.61
C GLU A 78 -4.50 30.32 -27.58
N TYR A 79 -5.55 30.51 -28.39
CA TYR A 79 -6.69 29.59 -28.48
C TYR A 79 -6.29 28.11 -28.67
N MET A 80 -5.28 27.83 -29.49
CA MET A 80 -4.79 26.47 -29.76
C MET A 80 -3.88 25.90 -28.65
N GLN A 81 -3.49 26.72 -27.67
CA GLN A 81 -2.80 26.28 -26.45
C GLN A 81 -3.83 25.80 -25.40
N GLU A 82 -4.99 26.46 -25.36
CA GLU A 82 -6.08 26.12 -24.44
C GLU A 82 -7.04 25.06 -25.00
N ASN A 83 -7.08 24.88 -26.33
CA ASN A 83 -8.06 24.02 -26.99
C ASN A 83 -7.38 23.14 -28.06
N ARG A 84 -7.83 21.89 -28.18
CA ARG A 84 -7.39 20.97 -29.23
C ARG A 84 -8.55 20.60 -30.16
N TRP A 85 -8.23 20.32 -31.41
CA TRP A 85 -9.19 19.75 -32.35
C TRP A 85 -9.42 18.27 -32.04
N ASP A 86 -10.66 17.88 -31.83
CA ASP A 86 -11.06 16.48 -31.71
C ASP A 86 -11.62 15.97 -33.05
N GLU A 87 -10.97 14.96 -33.63
CA GLU A 87 -11.35 14.40 -34.93
C GLU A 87 -12.65 13.57 -34.84
N GLU A 88 -12.98 13.00 -33.68
CA GLU A 88 -14.17 12.17 -33.49
C GLU A 88 -15.46 13.01 -33.44
N SER A 89 -15.44 14.11 -32.69
CA SER A 89 -16.58 15.05 -32.59
C SER A 89 -16.57 16.14 -33.65
N ALA A 90 -15.49 16.29 -34.43
CA ALA A 90 -15.26 17.39 -35.36
C ALA A 90 -15.49 18.76 -34.71
N SER A 91 -14.97 18.94 -33.49
CA SER A 91 -15.13 20.15 -32.70
C SER A 91 -13.90 20.46 -31.85
N PHE A 92 -13.79 21.71 -31.39
CA PHE A 92 -12.76 22.11 -30.43
C PHE A 92 -13.17 21.68 -29.03
N VAL A 93 -12.26 21.00 -28.35
CA VAL A 93 -12.41 20.62 -26.95
C VAL A 93 -11.30 21.30 -26.14
N PRO A 94 -11.60 21.82 -24.94
CA PRO A 94 -10.57 22.33 -24.05
C PRO A 94 -9.50 21.27 -23.83
N VAL A 95 -8.23 21.68 -23.90
CA VAL A 95 -7.12 20.87 -23.41
C VAL A 95 -7.31 20.76 -21.90
N GLU A 96 -7.66 19.57 -21.43
CA GLU A 96 -7.60 19.28 -20.00
C GLU A 96 -6.13 19.40 -19.62
N THR A 97 -5.76 20.51 -18.99
CA THR A 97 -4.53 20.57 -18.23
C THR A 97 -4.71 19.60 -17.07
N GLU A 98 -4.37 18.34 -17.30
CA GLU A 98 -4.01 17.44 -16.22
C GLU A 98 -2.74 18.05 -15.58
N SER A 99 -2.94 19.02 -14.70
CA SER A 99 -1.96 19.36 -13.68
C SER A 99 -1.91 18.18 -12.73
N TYR A 100 -1.33 17.07 -13.18
CA TYR A 100 -0.81 16.10 -12.23
C TYR A 100 0.16 16.90 -11.36
N PRO A 101 -0.11 17.08 -10.06
CA PRO A 101 0.93 17.55 -9.17
C PRO A 101 2.11 16.60 -9.42
N MET A 102 3.25 17.15 -9.85
CA MET A 102 4.46 16.36 -9.99
C MET A 102 4.83 15.96 -8.56
N ASN A 103 4.36 14.79 -8.14
CA ASN A 103 4.51 14.33 -6.78
C ASN A 103 6.00 14.04 -6.56
N VAL A 104 6.60 14.80 -5.64
CA VAL A 104 7.98 14.62 -5.25
C VAL A 104 8.03 13.50 -4.22
N THR A 105 8.91 12.51 -4.42
CA THR A 105 9.13 11.45 -3.44
C THR A 105 9.76 12.06 -2.18
N PHE A 106 9.01 12.12 -1.08
CA PHE A 106 9.45 12.73 0.18
C PHE A 106 10.81 12.20 0.66
N ASP A 107 11.04 10.88 0.59
CA ASP A 107 12.28 10.25 1.04
C ASP A 107 13.54 10.65 0.24
N LYS A 108 13.37 11.21 -0.96
CA LYS A 108 14.47 11.69 -1.80
C LYS A 108 14.88 13.12 -1.50
N LEU A 109 14.10 13.84 -0.71
CA LEU A 109 14.41 15.21 -0.30
C LEU A 109 15.53 15.21 0.74
N ALA A 110 16.31 16.30 0.79
CA ALA A 110 17.27 16.50 1.86
C ALA A 110 16.56 16.58 3.22
N PRO A 111 17.15 16.08 4.33
CA PRO A 111 16.52 16.05 5.64
C PRO A 111 16.01 17.43 6.12
N GLU A 112 16.72 18.49 5.79
CA GLU A 112 16.33 19.87 6.07
C GLU A 112 15.02 20.24 5.36
N VAL A 113 14.90 19.87 4.09
CA VAL A 113 13.72 20.13 3.24
C VAL A 113 12.55 19.27 3.68
N GLN A 114 12.79 18.00 4.04
CA GLN A 114 11.78 17.12 4.64
C GLN A 114 11.19 17.76 5.90
N ASN A 115 12.05 18.24 6.81
CA ASN A 115 11.61 18.88 8.04
C ASN A 115 10.86 20.19 7.76
N ALA A 116 11.32 21.00 6.82
CA ALA A 116 10.64 22.24 6.43
C ALA A 116 9.26 21.99 5.82
N VAL A 117 9.12 20.98 4.94
CA VAL A 117 7.83 20.56 4.38
C VAL A 117 6.87 20.14 5.49
N MET A 118 7.34 19.28 6.40
CA MET A 118 6.54 18.82 7.53
C MET A 118 6.13 19.95 8.48
N VAL A 119 7.02 20.89 8.76
CA VAL A 119 6.71 22.03 9.61
C VAL A 119 5.70 22.95 8.95
N LYS A 120 5.83 23.24 7.65
CA LYS A 120 4.99 24.21 6.96
C LYS A 120 3.61 23.65 6.58
N PHE A 121 3.55 22.37 6.20
CA PHE A 121 2.35 21.76 5.62
C PHE A 121 1.74 20.63 6.46
N ASP A 122 2.39 20.23 7.57
CA ASP A 122 1.91 19.17 8.48
C ASP A 122 1.63 17.84 7.77
N THR A 123 2.40 17.53 6.72
CA THR A 123 2.27 16.30 5.94
C THR A 123 3.64 15.78 5.49
N CYS A 124 3.70 14.46 5.28
CA CYS A 124 4.78 13.76 4.59
C CYS A 124 4.29 13.00 3.35
N GLU A 125 3.01 13.14 2.99
CA GLU A 125 2.34 12.48 1.87
C GLU A 125 1.93 13.48 0.80
N ASN A 126 1.85 13.04 -0.47
CA ASN A 126 1.39 13.83 -1.62
C ASN A 126 2.13 15.18 -1.77
N ILE A 127 3.45 15.17 -1.58
CA ILE A 127 4.26 16.38 -1.65
C ILE A 127 4.38 16.87 -3.09
N THR A 128 3.96 18.11 -3.35
CA THR A 128 4.06 18.74 -4.67
C THR A 128 5.35 19.54 -4.82
N VAL A 129 5.74 19.86 -6.05
CA VAL A 129 6.90 20.73 -6.32
C VAL A 129 6.75 22.10 -5.65
N ASP A 130 5.55 22.69 -5.68
CA ASP A 130 5.29 23.99 -5.05
C ASP A 130 5.46 23.95 -3.53
N MET A 131 5.07 22.86 -2.88
CA MET A 131 5.31 22.65 -1.46
C MET A 131 6.80 22.59 -1.14
N VAL A 132 7.59 21.94 -2.00
CA VAL A 132 9.05 21.88 -1.85
C VAL A 132 9.69 23.25 -2.03
N ILE A 133 9.27 24.03 -3.03
CA ILE A 133 9.75 25.41 -3.25
C ILE A 133 9.46 26.26 -2.01
N SER A 134 8.22 26.23 -1.52
CA SER A 134 7.84 27.02 -0.35
C SER A 134 8.51 26.57 0.95
N ALA A 135 8.85 25.29 1.08
CA ALA A 135 9.65 24.77 2.18
C ALA A 135 11.13 25.19 2.07
N GLN A 136 11.66 25.29 0.85
CA GLN A 136 13.02 25.75 0.60
C GLN A 136 13.17 27.25 0.91
N GLU A 137 12.16 28.07 0.61
CA GLU A 137 12.09 29.48 1.02
C GLU A 137 12.16 29.63 2.55
N LEU A 138 11.47 28.76 3.29
CA LEU A 138 11.52 28.74 4.76
C LEU A 138 12.95 28.55 5.29
N LEU A 139 13.75 27.73 4.62
CA LEU A 139 15.14 27.44 4.98
C LEU A 139 16.11 28.57 4.63
N GLN A 140 15.71 29.52 3.78
CA GLN A 140 16.58 30.61 3.30
C GLN A 140 16.22 31.95 3.94
N GLU A 141 14.96 32.37 3.78
CA GLU A 141 14.51 33.73 4.13
C GLU A 141 13.84 33.78 5.50
N ASP A 142 13.09 32.74 5.86
CA ASP A 142 12.25 32.71 7.06
C ASP A 142 12.83 31.88 8.21
N MET A 143 14.15 31.63 8.24
CA MET A 143 14.78 30.85 9.31
C MET A 143 14.65 31.49 10.70
N ALA A 144 14.43 32.81 10.76
CA ALA A 144 14.20 33.55 12.01
C ALA A 144 12.75 33.44 12.53
N THR A 145 11.85 32.83 11.75
CA THR A 145 10.47 32.60 12.17
C THR A 145 10.37 31.43 13.14
N PHE A 146 9.22 31.30 13.80
CA PHE A 146 8.92 30.16 14.66
C PHE A 146 9.11 28.83 13.95
N ASP A 147 8.56 28.72 12.73
CA ASP A 147 8.66 27.51 11.91
C ASP A 147 10.12 27.21 11.53
N GLY A 148 10.90 28.24 11.17
CA GLY A 148 12.35 28.11 10.96
C GLY A 148 13.09 27.59 12.20
N HIS A 149 12.75 28.09 13.38
CA HIS A 149 13.30 27.62 14.64
C HIS A 149 12.87 26.19 15.02
N ILE A 150 11.68 25.72 14.61
CA ILE A 150 11.27 24.31 14.76
C ILE A 150 12.14 23.42 13.88
N VAL A 151 12.35 23.81 12.62
CA VAL A 151 13.22 23.07 11.69
C VAL A 151 14.65 23.00 12.23
N GLU A 152 15.19 24.11 12.73
CA GLU A 152 16.51 24.15 13.34
C GLU A 152 16.61 23.22 14.57
N ALA A 153 15.59 23.23 15.45
CA ALA A 153 15.56 22.35 16.61
C ALA A 153 15.54 20.86 16.23
N LEU A 154 14.78 20.48 15.20
CA LEU A 154 14.78 19.12 14.64
C LEU A 154 16.17 18.73 14.12
N MET A 155 16.83 19.61 13.36
CA MET A 155 18.19 19.36 12.85
C MET A 155 19.22 19.20 13.97
N LYS A 156 19.04 19.89 15.10
CA LYS A 156 19.88 19.74 16.31
C LYS A 156 19.49 18.55 17.19
N MET A 157 18.47 17.77 16.81
CA MET A 157 18.01 16.57 17.51
C MET A 157 18.03 15.37 16.57
N PRO A 158 19.20 14.79 16.27
CA PRO A 158 19.30 13.65 15.37
C PRO A 158 18.45 12.45 15.82
N GLU A 159 18.22 12.27 17.13
CA GLU A 159 17.40 11.16 17.62
C GLU A 159 15.92 11.31 17.30
N VAL A 160 15.44 12.55 17.10
CA VAL A 160 14.06 12.83 16.66
C VAL A 160 14.02 12.90 15.14
N ASN A 161 15.04 13.50 14.51
CA ASN A 161 15.12 13.68 13.07
C ASN A 161 15.22 12.35 12.29
N THR A 162 15.80 11.32 12.90
CA THR A 162 15.89 9.96 12.35
C THR A 162 14.65 9.11 12.61
N MET A 163 13.65 9.61 13.34
CA MET A 163 12.38 8.91 13.51
C MET A 163 11.56 8.92 12.22
N TYR A 164 10.59 8.01 12.14
CA TYR A 164 9.60 7.96 11.06
C TYR A 164 8.90 9.33 10.89
N PRO A 165 8.62 9.76 9.65
CA PRO A 165 8.00 11.06 9.36
C PRO A 165 6.74 11.35 10.16
N GLU A 166 5.87 10.37 10.33
CA GLU A 166 4.62 10.48 11.11
C GLU A 166 4.91 10.77 12.58
N LEU A 167 5.95 10.17 13.14
CA LEU A 167 6.38 10.43 14.52
C LEU A 167 7.00 11.82 14.67
N LYS A 168 7.69 12.30 13.63
CA LYS A 168 8.21 13.66 13.56
C LYS A 168 7.06 14.68 13.49
N LEU A 169 5.98 14.41 12.73
CA LEU A 169 4.76 15.25 12.69
C LEU A 169 4.14 15.38 14.08
N HIS A 170 4.00 14.28 14.84
CA HIS A 170 3.52 14.35 16.22
C HIS A 170 4.39 15.22 17.13
N ALA A 171 5.71 15.17 16.94
CA ALA A 171 6.63 15.99 17.72
C ALA A 171 6.52 17.49 17.33
N ILE A 172 6.38 17.78 16.03
CA ILE A 172 6.15 19.13 15.52
C ILE A 172 4.82 19.68 16.06
N GLY A 173 3.72 18.91 15.94
CA GLY A 173 2.42 19.29 16.46
C GLY A 173 2.42 19.56 17.97
N TRP A 174 3.14 18.73 18.75
CA TRP A 174 3.35 18.97 20.18
C TRP A 174 4.04 20.32 20.43
N VAL A 175 5.15 20.58 19.75
CA VAL A 175 5.91 21.82 19.88
C VAL A 175 5.07 23.03 19.49
N LYS A 176 4.34 22.97 18.36
CA LYS A 176 3.46 24.06 17.91
C LYS A 176 2.36 24.38 18.91
N HIS A 177 1.88 23.37 19.66
CA HIS A 177 0.87 23.57 20.70
C HIS A 177 1.46 24.06 22.04
N LYS A 178 2.67 23.64 22.40
CA LYS A 178 3.26 23.92 23.73
C LYS A 178 4.15 25.14 23.76
N CYS A 179 4.87 25.42 22.68
CA CYS A 179 5.72 26.59 22.57
C CYS A 179 4.90 27.79 22.11
N ILE A 180 5.23 28.97 22.63
CA ILE A 180 4.69 30.22 22.10
C ILE A 180 5.29 30.49 20.71
N PRO A 181 4.57 31.16 19.79
CA PRO A 181 5.09 31.50 18.45
C PRO A 181 6.34 32.38 18.43
N GLY A 182 6.84 32.87 19.57
CA GLY A 182 8.11 33.60 19.67
C GLY A 182 9.26 32.76 20.24
N ALA A 183 9.02 31.49 20.55
CA ALA A 183 10.03 30.61 21.15
C ALA A 183 11.16 30.32 20.15
N LYS A 184 12.40 30.33 20.65
CA LYS A 184 13.58 30.05 19.84
C LYS A 184 13.91 28.56 19.86
N TRP A 185 14.73 28.13 18.90
CA TRP A 185 15.11 26.72 18.76
C TRP A 185 15.61 26.05 20.06
N PRO A 186 16.32 26.70 21.01
CA PRO A 186 16.74 26.03 22.25
C PRO A 186 15.58 25.69 23.19
N GLU A 187 14.57 26.56 23.26
CA GLU A 187 13.35 26.36 24.06
C GLU A 187 12.49 25.27 23.44
N ILE A 188 12.32 25.33 22.12
CA ILE A 188 11.65 24.29 21.33
C ILE A 188 12.35 22.93 21.53
N GLN A 189 13.68 22.90 21.46
CA GLN A 189 14.47 21.70 21.69
C GLN A 189 14.27 21.14 23.10
N ALA A 190 14.12 21.99 24.11
CA ALA A 190 13.82 21.56 25.48
C ALA A 190 12.45 20.88 25.57
N GLU A 191 11.41 21.49 24.98
CA GLU A 191 10.07 20.90 24.93
C GLU A 191 10.05 19.59 24.12
N MET A 192 10.82 19.50 23.04
CA MET A 192 10.91 18.30 22.24
C MET A 192 11.61 17.15 22.99
N ARG A 193 12.57 17.45 23.87
CA ARG A 193 13.12 16.46 24.81
C ARG A 193 12.09 16.02 25.87
N ILE A 194 11.24 16.93 26.34
CA ILE A 194 10.16 16.59 27.28
C ILE A 194 9.15 15.66 26.60
N TRP A 195 8.73 15.98 25.37
CA TRP A 195 7.87 15.13 24.56
C TRP A 195 8.47 13.73 24.38
N LYS A 196 9.75 13.63 24.02
CA LYS A 196 10.46 12.35 23.87
C LYS A 196 10.46 11.56 25.18
N LYS A 197 10.82 12.18 26.31
CA LYS A 197 10.82 11.53 27.64
C LYS A 197 9.42 11.06 28.04
N ARG A 198 8.40 11.87 27.77
CA ARG A 198 7.00 11.52 28.03
C ARG A 198 6.60 10.30 27.21
N ARG A 199 6.89 10.28 25.91
CA ARG A 199 6.62 9.12 25.05
C ARG A 199 7.39 7.88 25.48
N GLU A 200 8.66 8.01 25.87
CA GLU A 200 9.45 6.89 26.38
C GLU A 200 8.94 6.41 27.76
N GLY A 201 8.45 7.32 28.59
CA GLY A 201 7.76 7.03 29.84
C GLY A 201 6.44 6.29 29.58
N GLU A 202 5.61 6.79 28.68
CA GLU A 202 4.39 6.15 28.21
C GLU A 202 4.70 4.77 27.60
N ARG A 203 5.80 4.59 26.85
CA ARG A 203 6.27 3.28 26.37
C ARG A 203 6.76 2.36 27.49
N LYS A 204 7.31 2.89 28.58
CA LYS A 204 7.74 2.11 29.75
C LYS A 204 6.59 1.80 30.70
N GLU A 205 5.57 2.65 30.77
CA GLU A 205 4.32 2.43 31.50
C GLU A 205 3.38 1.50 30.71
N THR A 206 3.24 1.68 29.40
CA THR A 206 2.56 0.70 28.51
C THR A 206 3.41 -0.56 28.30
N GLY A 207 4.72 -0.50 28.54
CA GLY A 207 5.63 -1.65 28.61
C GLY A 207 5.60 -2.37 29.96
N LYS A 208 5.06 -1.74 31.01
CA LYS A 208 4.53 -2.47 32.16
C LYS A 208 3.14 -2.90 31.76
N TYR A 209 3.05 -4.07 31.16
CA TYR A 209 1.78 -4.71 30.84
C TYR A 209 0.94 -4.80 32.12
N THR A 210 0.01 -3.85 32.34
CA THR A 210 -1.12 -4.10 33.22
C THR A 210 -1.97 -5.12 32.49
N SER A 211 -1.76 -6.37 32.89
CA SER A 211 -2.48 -7.49 32.32
C SER A 211 -3.98 -7.23 32.35
N VAL A 212 -4.71 -7.77 31.37
CA VAL A 212 -6.17 -7.82 31.44
C VAL A 212 -6.62 -8.44 32.77
N VAL A 213 -5.80 -9.31 33.37
CA VAL A 213 -5.97 -9.88 34.71
C VAL A 213 -5.79 -8.83 35.82
N ASP A 214 -4.84 -7.91 35.72
CA ASP A 214 -4.63 -6.83 36.69
C ASP A 214 -5.70 -5.73 36.54
N LEU A 215 -6.12 -5.44 35.31
CA LEU A 215 -7.22 -4.53 35.03
C LEU A 215 -8.57 -5.12 35.49
N ALA A 216 -8.78 -6.43 35.30
CA ALA A 216 -9.92 -7.16 35.82
C ALA A 216 -9.89 -7.28 37.34
N ARG A 217 -8.71 -7.47 37.96
CA ARG A 217 -8.53 -7.46 39.42
C ARG A 217 -8.80 -6.09 40.02
N ALA A 218 -8.36 -5.01 39.38
CA ALA A 218 -8.65 -3.64 39.80
C ALA A 218 -10.15 -3.30 39.66
N ARG A 219 -10.80 -3.72 38.56
CA ARG A 219 -12.25 -3.55 38.36
C ARG A 219 -13.09 -4.40 39.31
N ALA A 220 -12.68 -5.65 39.57
CA ALA A 220 -13.32 -6.52 40.55
C ALA A 220 -13.21 -5.91 41.97
N ASN A 221 -12.02 -5.43 42.36
CA ASN A 221 -11.81 -4.80 43.66
C ASN A 221 -12.60 -3.48 43.83
N GLN A 222 -12.81 -2.71 42.77
CA GLN A 222 -13.70 -1.53 42.80
C GLN A 222 -15.19 -1.93 42.95
N GLN A 223 -15.61 -3.01 42.28
CA GLN A 223 -16.98 -3.54 42.35
C GLN A 223 -17.32 -4.25 43.68
N TYR A 224 -16.33 -4.78 44.41
CA TYR A 224 -16.57 -5.38 45.74
C TYR A 224 -16.80 -4.35 46.85
N THR A 225 -16.40 -3.09 46.66
CA THR A 225 -16.69 -1.98 47.60
C THR A 225 -18.00 -1.27 47.31
N GLU A 226 -18.55 -1.40 46.11
CA GLU A 226 -19.79 -0.74 45.71
C GLU A 226 -20.74 -1.75 45.06
N ASN A 227 -21.81 -2.08 45.80
CA ASN A 227 -23.03 -2.79 45.38
C ASN A 227 -23.16 -4.24 45.88
N SER A 228 -23.58 -4.32 47.14
CA SER A 228 -24.54 -5.32 47.58
C SER A 228 -25.82 -5.24 46.73
N THR A 229 -26.35 -6.40 46.36
CA THR A 229 -27.69 -6.68 45.80
C THR A 229 -27.85 -6.56 44.28
N GLY A 230 -28.03 -7.74 43.63
CA GLY A 230 -28.73 -7.85 42.34
C GLY A 230 -27.95 -8.59 41.26
N LYS A 231 -28.23 -9.89 41.10
CA LYS A 231 -27.79 -10.78 40.00
C LYS A 231 -27.76 -10.11 38.62
N ILE A 232 -26.58 -10.00 38.01
CA ILE A 232 -26.30 -10.37 36.60
C ILE A 232 -24.82 -10.78 36.54
N SER A 233 -24.51 -12.01 36.14
CA SER A 233 -23.15 -12.43 35.83
C SER A 233 -22.77 -11.98 34.42
N PRO A 234 -21.72 -11.17 34.19
CA PRO A 234 -21.07 -11.13 32.91
C PRO A 234 -19.92 -12.13 32.93
N VAL A 235 -20.11 -13.21 32.17
CA VAL A 235 -19.00 -14.07 31.74
C VAL A 235 -18.01 -13.18 30.99
N ILE A 236 -16.79 -13.03 31.50
CA ILE A 236 -15.68 -12.46 30.72
C ILE A 236 -15.28 -13.53 29.71
N ALA A 237 -15.97 -13.57 28.58
CA ALA A 237 -15.63 -14.47 27.49
C ALA A 237 -14.34 -13.95 26.84
N ALA A 238 -13.28 -14.76 26.83
CA ALA A 238 -12.22 -14.59 25.87
C ALA A 238 -12.87 -14.49 24.48
N ILE A 239 -12.54 -13.44 23.72
CA ILE A 239 -13.16 -13.18 22.42
C ILE A 239 -12.62 -14.23 21.44
N HIS A 240 -13.35 -15.33 21.32
CA HIS A 240 -13.07 -16.41 20.38
C HIS A 240 -13.32 -15.91 18.96
N ARG A 241 -12.47 -16.26 17.98
CA ARG A 241 -12.72 -15.98 16.57
C ARG A 241 -14.04 -16.65 16.17
N GLU A 242 -14.95 -15.89 15.58
CA GLU A 242 -16.20 -16.42 15.02
C GLU A 242 -15.97 -17.18 13.69
N TYR A 243 -14.72 -17.20 13.20
CA TYR A 243 -14.30 -17.85 11.96
C TYR A 243 -13.12 -18.79 12.18
N LYS A 244 -13.02 -19.82 11.33
CA LYS A 244 -11.88 -20.74 11.33
C LYS A 244 -10.61 -20.02 10.86
N GLN A 245 -9.56 -20.06 11.67
CA GLN A 245 -8.28 -19.48 11.30
C GLN A 245 -7.64 -20.24 10.13
N THR A 246 -7.25 -19.50 9.09
CA THR A 246 -6.54 -19.94 7.89
C THR A 246 -5.27 -19.11 7.72
N TRP A 247 -4.38 -19.50 6.81
CA TRP A 247 -3.20 -18.69 6.50
C TRP A 247 -3.56 -17.30 5.97
N LYS A 248 -4.68 -17.18 5.23
CA LYS A 248 -5.17 -15.90 4.73
C LYS A 248 -5.66 -15.00 5.87
N THR A 249 -6.46 -15.55 6.78
CA THR A 249 -6.97 -14.75 7.92
C THR A 249 -5.87 -14.45 8.94
N LEU A 250 -4.85 -15.29 9.07
CA LEU A 250 -3.64 -14.97 9.83
C LEU A 250 -2.86 -13.81 9.19
N ASP A 251 -2.70 -13.83 7.87
CA ASP A 251 -2.04 -12.74 7.13
C ASP A 251 -2.77 -11.41 7.29
N ASP A 252 -4.10 -11.44 7.25
CA ASP A 252 -4.97 -10.30 7.54
C ASP A 252 -4.77 -9.79 8.98
N GLU A 253 -4.76 -10.68 9.98
CA GLU A 253 -4.52 -10.33 11.39
C GLU A 253 -3.12 -9.72 11.61
N LEU A 254 -2.09 -10.29 10.99
CA LEU A 254 -0.74 -9.73 11.02
C LEU A 254 -0.69 -8.33 10.40
N ALA A 255 -1.47 -8.11 9.34
CA ALA A 255 -1.58 -6.80 8.70
C ALA A 255 -2.36 -5.79 9.57
N TYR A 256 -3.44 -6.19 10.23
CA TYR A 256 -4.16 -5.33 11.17
C TYR A 256 -3.26 -4.90 12.35
N ALA A 257 -2.44 -5.81 12.86
CA ALA A 257 -1.53 -5.51 13.97
C ALA A 257 -0.40 -4.53 13.59
N LEU A 258 -0.20 -4.26 12.29
CA LEU A 258 0.74 -3.24 11.79
C LEU A 258 0.14 -1.83 11.72
N TRP A 259 -1.16 -1.69 11.99
CA TRP A 259 -1.83 -0.39 12.04
C TRP A 259 -1.12 0.55 13.03
N PRO A 260 -0.80 1.80 12.63
CA PRO A 260 -0.06 2.73 13.48
C PRO A 260 -0.79 3.16 14.77
N GLY A 261 -2.13 3.15 14.78
CA GLY A 261 -2.95 3.57 15.93
C GLY A 261 -3.35 2.43 16.87
N ASP A 262 -4.20 2.75 17.84
CA ASP A 262 -4.77 1.73 18.74
C ASP A 262 -5.66 0.77 17.94
N VAL A 263 -5.46 -0.54 18.13
CA VAL A 263 -6.32 -1.57 17.55
C VAL A 263 -6.85 -2.43 18.67
N ASP A 264 -8.17 -2.53 18.76
CA ASP A 264 -8.83 -3.52 19.58
C ASP A 264 -8.75 -4.88 18.87
N ALA A 265 -7.98 -5.81 19.43
CA ALA A 265 -7.88 -7.17 18.89
C ALA A 265 -9.24 -7.88 18.92
N GLY A 266 -10.19 -7.46 19.77
CA GLY A 266 -11.54 -8.00 19.83
C GLY A 266 -12.47 -7.48 18.72
N ASN A 267 -12.23 -6.26 18.21
CA ASN A 267 -13.12 -5.60 17.25
C ASN A 267 -12.33 -4.78 16.22
N ILE A 268 -12.22 -5.31 15.00
CA ILE A 268 -11.50 -4.63 13.92
C ILE A 268 -12.44 -3.71 13.16
N ASP A 269 -12.15 -2.41 13.24
CA ASP A 269 -12.86 -1.39 12.47
C ASP A 269 -12.66 -1.58 10.96
N GLY A 270 -13.70 -1.33 10.17
CA GLY A 270 -13.66 -1.48 8.71
C GLY A 270 -12.60 -0.58 8.03
N SER A 271 -12.23 0.55 8.64
CA SER A 271 -11.14 1.40 8.18
C SER A 271 -9.78 0.71 8.31
N ILE A 272 -9.53 0.01 9.43
CA ILE A 272 -8.32 -0.77 9.67
C ILE A 272 -8.24 -1.93 8.68
N HIS A 273 -9.37 -2.60 8.42
CA HIS A 273 -9.43 -3.66 7.42
C HIS A 273 -9.02 -3.17 6.02
N ARG A 274 -9.61 -2.06 5.57
CA ARG A 274 -9.31 -1.47 4.25
C ARG A 274 -7.87 -1.00 4.14
N TRP A 275 -7.33 -0.37 5.19
CA TRP A 275 -5.94 0.04 5.20
C TRP A 275 -4.99 -1.15 5.16
N ALA A 276 -5.22 -2.18 5.97
CA ALA A 276 -4.34 -3.35 6.00
C ALA A 276 -4.29 -4.05 4.64
N LYS A 277 -5.44 -4.13 3.96
CA LYS A 277 -5.49 -4.67 2.60
C LYS A 277 -4.67 -3.82 1.62
N ASN A 278 -4.94 -2.52 1.54
CA ASN A 278 -4.34 -1.65 0.54
C ASN A 278 -2.85 -1.35 0.84
N GLU A 279 -2.56 -0.95 2.07
CA GLU A 279 -1.25 -0.40 2.47
C GLU A 279 -0.24 -1.46 2.92
N VAL A 280 -0.71 -2.62 3.36
CA VAL A 280 0.18 -3.67 3.88
C VAL A 280 0.26 -4.86 2.94
N ILE A 281 -0.89 -5.45 2.58
CA ILE A 281 -0.96 -6.68 1.79
C ILE A 281 -0.71 -6.39 0.31
N ASP A 282 -1.52 -5.53 -0.31
CA ASP A 282 -1.47 -5.24 -1.74
C ASP A 282 -0.18 -4.49 -2.12
N ASN A 283 0.22 -3.49 -1.31
CA ASN A 283 1.53 -2.83 -1.43
C ASN A 283 2.71 -3.73 -1.05
N GLY A 284 2.45 -4.89 -0.44
CA GLY A 284 3.43 -5.91 -0.17
C GLY A 284 4.55 -5.46 0.77
N ARG A 285 4.17 -4.81 1.86
CA ARG A 285 5.06 -4.24 2.87
C ARG A 285 6.05 -5.28 3.40
N GLU A 286 7.32 -4.87 3.49
CA GLU A 286 8.42 -5.83 3.70
C GLU A 286 8.43 -6.47 5.09
N ASP A 287 8.11 -5.71 6.13
CA ASP A 287 8.01 -6.23 7.50
C ASP A 287 6.89 -7.26 7.64
N TRP A 288 5.70 -6.97 7.11
CA TRP A 288 4.59 -7.91 7.03
C TRP A 288 4.98 -9.20 6.30
N LYS A 289 5.54 -9.11 5.08
CA LYS A 289 5.94 -10.29 4.29
C LYS A 289 6.89 -11.19 5.06
N ARG A 290 7.88 -10.62 5.74
CA ARG A 290 8.90 -11.39 6.46
C ARG A 290 8.36 -12.00 7.75
N ILE A 291 7.49 -11.30 8.47
CA ILE A 291 6.79 -11.84 9.65
C ILE A 291 5.87 -12.98 9.23
N SER A 292 5.03 -12.76 8.22
CA SER A 292 4.12 -13.73 7.63
C SER A 292 4.85 -14.98 7.12
N ALA A 293 5.98 -14.82 6.43
CA ALA A 293 6.82 -15.94 6.00
C ALA A 293 7.45 -16.71 7.17
N SER A 294 7.80 -16.03 8.27
CA SER A 294 8.37 -16.67 9.46
C SER A 294 7.29 -17.37 10.30
N MET A 295 6.08 -16.81 10.40
CA MET A 295 4.93 -17.44 11.04
C MET A 295 4.53 -18.76 10.37
N ARG A 296 4.66 -18.85 9.04
CA ARG A 296 4.43 -20.12 8.30
C ARG A 296 5.36 -21.26 8.70
N LYS A 297 6.52 -20.96 9.30
CA LYS A 297 7.45 -21.99 9.78
C LYS A 297 7.06 -22.54 11.15
N GLN A 298 6.12 -21.89 11.85
CA GLN A 298 5.67 -22.33 13.16
C GLN A 298 4.55 -23.37 12.99
N PRO A 299 4.68 -24.56 13.60
CA PRO A 299 3.72 -25.66 13.40
C PRO A 299 2.31 -25.32 13.92
N ASP A 300 2.22 -24.59 15.03
CA ASP A 300 0.96 -24.23 15.68
C ASP A 300 0.52 -22.78 15.40
N ALA A 301 1.05 -22.13 14.36
CA ALA A 301 0.79 -20.71 14.05
C ALA A 301 -0.70 -20.35 14.01
N LEU A 302 -1.53 -21.27 13.49
CA LEU A 302 -2.97 -21.06 13.31
C LEU A 302 -3.79 -21.32 14.59
N ARG A 303 -3.19 -21.87 15.64
CA ARG A 303 -3.87 -22.21 16.91
C ARG A 303 -3.76 -21.11 17.95
N TYR A 304 -2.81 -20.18 17.77
CA TYR A 304 -2.64 -19.05 18.68
C TYR A 304 -3.83 -18.10 18.59
N ASP A 305 -4.29 -17.64 19.75
CA ASP A 305 -5.37 -16.68 19.85
C ASP A 305 -4.99 -15.34 19.20
N ARG A 306 -6.01 -14.54 18.88
CA ARG A 306 -5.81 -13.28 18.17
C ARG A 306 -4.96 -12.30 18.98
N GLN A 307 -5.04 -12.35 20.31
CA GLN A 307 -4.30 -11.44 21.17
C GLN A 307 -2.79 -11.74 21.18
N THR A 308 -2.40 -13.02 21.17
CA THR A 308 -1.00 -13.45 20.98
C THR A 308 -0.45 -12.94 19.65
N ILE A 309 -1.20 -13.10 18.56
CA ILE A 309 -0.77 -12.66 17.23
C ILE A 309 -0.53 -11.14 17.19
N PHE A 310 -1.44 -10.36 17.79
CA PHE A 310 -1.30 -8.91 17.86
C PHE A 310 -0.11 -8.48 18.73
N GLY A 311 0.05 -9.10 19.90
CA GLY A 311 1.17 -8.84 20.79
C GLY A 311 2.53 -9.08 20.11
N LEU A 312 2.67 -10.21 19.39
CA LEU A 312 3.88 -10.57 18.66
C LEU A 312 4.30 -9.50 17.65
N VAL A 313 3.34 -8.94 16.91
CA VAL A 313 3.65 -7.93 15.89
C VAL A 313 3.98 -6.59 16.55
N ARG A 314 3.26 -6.18 17.59
CA ARG A 314 3.41 -4.84 18.20
C ARG A 314 4.59 -4.72 19.15
N GLU A 315 4.98 -5.80 19.81
CA GLU A 315 6.14 -5.83 20.71
C GLU A 315 7.46 -6.12 20.02
N ARG A 316 7.47 -6.21 18.68
CA ARG A 316 8.68 -6.56 17.93
C ARG A 316 9.77 -5.49 18.10
N PRO A 317 11.04 -5.88 18.22
CA PRO A 317 12.14 -4.93 18.13
C PRO A 317 12.13 -4.17 16.79
N ILE A 318 12.52 -2.90 16.83
CA ILE A 318 12.59 -2.05 15.63
C ILE A 318 13.51 -2.71 14.60
N ASP A 319 13.06 -2.76 13.34
CA ASP A 319 13.82 -3.32 12.21
C ASP A 319 14.20 -4.81 12.31
N ILE A 320 13.60 -5.58 13.23
CA ILE A 320 13.90 -7.01 13.36
C ILE A 320 13.63 -7.79 12.07
N HIS A 321 12.69 -7.31 11.25
CA HIS A 321 12.38 -7.89 9.95
C HIS A 321 13.55 -7.81 8.96
N LYS A 322 14.59 -6.99 9.16
CA LYS A 322 15.75 -6.94 8.25
C LYS A 322 16.67 -8.16 8.41
N ASP A 323 16.64 -8.82 9.57
CA ASP A 323 17.40 -10.03 9.85
C ASP A 323 16.44 -11.24 10.00
N PRO A 324 16.39 -12.14 9.01
CA PRO A 324 15.48 -13.28 9.05
C PRO A 324 15.83 -14.27 10.17
N VAL A 325 17.08 -14.34 10.62
CA VAL A 325 17.50 -15.24 11.70
C VAL A 325 17.03 -14.68 13.04
N ALA A 326 17.30 -13.39 13.30
CA ALA A 326 16.84 -12.71 14.50
C ALA A 326 15.31 -12.70 14.60
N LEU A 327 14.60 -12.48 13.48
CA LEU A 327 13.14 -12.51 13.42
C LEU A 327 12.57 -13.89 13.79
N ASN A 328 13.10 -14.97 13.20
CA ASN A 328 12.64 -16.31 13.53
C ASN A 328 12.91 -16.66 15.00
N LYS A 329 14.07 -16.28 15.52
CA LYS A 329 14.40 -16.45 16.94
C LYS A 329 13.40 -15.72 17.84
N TYR A 330 13.12 -14.45 17.56
CA TYR A 330 12.15 -13.66 18.31
C TYR A 330 10.75 -14.26 18.26
N ILE A 331 10.27 -14.67 17.09
CA ILE A 331 8.94 -15.28 16.94
C ILE A 331 8.85 -16.56 17.78
N CYS A 332 9.85 -17.45 17.70
CA CYS A 332 9.90 -18.66 18.52
C CYS A 332 9.89 -18.33 20.02
N GLU A 333 10.75 -17.42 20.47
CA GLU A 333 10.84 -17.02 21.89
C GLU A 333 9.55 -16.37 22.38
N TYR A 334 8.93 -15.50 21.57
CA TYR A 334 7.67 -14.84 21.90
C TYR A 334 6.53 -15.85 22.05
N LEU A 335 6.35 -16.74 21.06
CA LEU A 335 5.31 -17.76 21.10
C LEU A 335 5.53 -18.78 22.24
N THR A 336 6.78 -19.10 22.57
CA THR A 336 7.09 -20.00 23.70
C THR A 336 6.79 -19.35 25.05
N THR A 337 7.00 -18.04 25.19
CA THR A 337 6.88 -17.35 26.48
C THR A 337 5.50 -16.74 26.72
N LYS A 338 4.79 -16.35 25.65
CA LYS A 338 3.53 -15.60 25.70
C LYS A 338 2.42 -16.21 24.85
N GLY A 339 2.68 -17.32 24.18
CA GLY A 339 1.69 -17.94 23.30
C GLY A 339 0.52 -18.51 24.08
N VAL A 340 -0.68 -18.07 23.73
CA VAL A 340 -1.94 -18.62 24.24
C VAL A 340 -2.69 -19.28 23.07
N PHE A 341 -3.10 -20.54 23.25
CA PHE A 341 -3.93 -21.22 22.27
C PHE A 341 -5.41 -20.91 22.48
N GLU A 342 -6.13 -20.76 21.37
CA GLU A 342 -7.54 -20.34 21.37
C GLU A 342 -8.49 -21.36 22.05
N ASN A 343 -8.06 -22.62 22.23
CA ASN A 343 -8.84 -23.72 22.79
C ASN A 343 -8.35 -24.20 24.18
N GLU A 344 -7.41 -23.52 24.83
CA GLU A 344 -7.02 -23.86 26.21
C GLU A 344 -7.86 -23.04 27.21
N GLU A 345 -9.06 -23.55 27.52
CA GLU A 345 -9.70 -23.20 28.79
C GLU A 345 -8.77 -23.61 29.93
N THR A 346 -8.15 -22.64 30.59
CA THR A 346 -7.44 -22.90 31.84
C THR A 346 -8.49 -23.07 32.95
N ASP A 347 -8.88 -24.32 33.20
CA ASP A 347 -9.43 -24.74 34.49
C ASP A 347 -8.37 -24.44 35.57
N LEU A 348 -8.49 -23.30 36.24
CA LEU A 348 -7.78 -23.03 37.49
C LEU A 348 -8.72 -23.27 38.66
N GLY A 349 -8.83 -24.54 39.04
CA GLY A 349 -9.48 -25.00 40.26
C GLY A 349 -8.50 -25.72 41.18
N THR A 350 -7.95 -24.97 42.14
CA THR A 350 -7.44 -25.42 43.47
C THR A 350 -6.14 -26.23 43.57
N VAL A 351 -5.30 -25.74 44.50
CA VAL A 351 -4.01 -26.24 44.96
C VAL A 351 -4.19 -27.48 45.85
N ASP A 352 -3.32 -28.48 45.68
CA ASP A 352 -2.42 -29.07 46.70
C ASP A 352 -2.32 -30.61 46.65
N VAL A 353 -1.14 -31.08 47.08
CA VAL A 353 -0.77 -32.43 47.55
C VAL A 353 -0.10 -33.36 46.52
N LEU A 354 1.24 -33.40 46.63
CA LEU A 354 2.13 -34.57 46.70
C LEU A 354 1.79 -35.78 45.81
N GLN A 355 2.69 -36.18 44.90
CA GLN A 355 3.72 -37.21 45.17
C GLN A 355 4.50 -37.60 43.89
N SER A 356 5.73 -38.00 44.15
CA SER A 356 6.82 -38.46 43.28
C SER A 356 6.60 -39.83 42.62
N SER A 357 7.59 -40.20 41.78
CA SER A 357 8.01 -41.55 41.33
C SER A 357 7.51 -41.96 39.94
N GLU A 358 8.40 -41.98 38.95
CA GLU A 358 9.30 -43.08 38.55
C GLU A 358 8.62 -44.18 37.72
N THR A 359 9.11 -44.31 36.49
CA THR A 359 9.36 -45.53 35.70
C THR A 359 8.54 -46.79 36.00
N GLN A 360 7.83 -47.31 34.98
CA GLN A 360 8.14 -48.64 34.42
C GLN A 360 7.40 -48.95 33.11
N THR A 361 8.16 -49.58 32.23
CA THR A 361 7.80 -50.43 31.09
C THR A 361 6.84 -51.57 31.49
N ASP A 362 5.87 -51.93 30.66
CA ASP A 362 5.91 -53.18 29.86
C ASP A 362 4.72 -53.29 28.88
N ALA A 363 4.91 -54.17 27.90
CA ALA A 363 4.11 -54.45 26.72
C ALA A 363 2.73 -55.09 26.96
N VAL A 364 1.90 -55.12 25.91
CA VAL A 364 1.37 -56.34 25.23
C VAL A 364 0.34 -55.91 24.15
N GLU A 365 0.67 -56.19 22.87
CA GLU A 365 -0.10 -56.93 21.83
C GLU A 365 -1.64 -57.08 22.04
N THR A 366 -2.57 -57.08 21.09
CA THR A 366 -2.74 -57.12 19.61
C THR A 366 -4.24 -56.79 19.42
N GLU A 367 -4.73 -56.11 18.39
CA GLU A 367 -5.38 -56.78 17.25
C GLU A 367 -5.83 -55.79 16.17
N VAL A 368 -5.65 -56.28 14.96
CA VAL A 368 -5.96 -55.74 13.64
C VAL A 368 -7.47 -55.78 13.38
N SER A 369 -8.02 -54.75 12.73
CA SER A 369 -9.07 -54.97 11.74
C SER A 369 -9.10 -53.88 10.69
N ASP A 370 -9.02 -54.36 9.46
CA ASP A 370 -8.94 -53.65 8.19
C ASP A 370 -10.13 -52.73 7.87
N ILE A 371 -9.79 -51.67 7.14
CA ILE A 371 -10.69 -50.78 6.41
C ILE A 371 -10.99 -51.42 5.04
N PRO A 372 -12.25 -51.35 4.54
CA PRO A 372 -12.48 -51.30 3.11
C PRO A 372 -13.09 -49.96 2.65
N LYS A 373 -12.46 -49.44 1.59
CA LYS A 373 -12.95 -48.59 0.47
C LYS A 373 -14.42 -48.15 0.51
N ASN A 374 -14.68 -46.84 0.53
CA ASN A 374 -14.76 -45.93 -0.64
C ASN A 374 -16.00 -46.16 -1.51
N GLU A 375 -16.97 -45.25 -1.40
CA GLU A 375 -17.88 -44.85 -2.48
C GLU A 375 -18.48 -43.47 -2.13
N THR A 376 -17.81 -42.39 -2.52
CA THR A 376 -18.50 -41.11 -2.79
C THR A 376 -17.87 -40.44 -4.00
N ALA A 377 -18.67 -40.23 -5.02
CA ALA A 377 -18.42 -39.28 -6.10
C ALA A 377 -19.75 -38.54 -6.39
N PRO A 378 -19.71 -37.36 -7.02
CA PRO A 378 -18.89 -36.20 -6.70
C PRO A 378 -19.78 -34.98 -6.47
N GLU A 379 -19.40 -34.07 -5.58
CA GLU A 379 -20.00 -32.73 -5.55
C GLU A 379 -18.91 -31.73 -5.92
N ALA A 380 -19.17 -30.99 -6.99
CA ALA A 380 -18.22 -30.14 -7.68
C ALA A 380 -17.72 -29.01 -6.76
N GLU A 381 -16.42 -28.96 -6.51
CA GLU A 381 -15.78 -27.78 -5.93
C GLU A 381 -15.69 -26.66 -6.97
N PRO A 382 -15.89 -25.39 -6.57
CA PRO A 382 -15.63 -24.24 -7.42
C PRO A 382 -14.12 -24.12 -7.67
N SER A 383 -13.75 -24.16 -8.95
CA SER A 383 -12.40 -24.00 -9.46
C SER A 383 -11.79 -22.65 -9.05
N VAL A 384 -10.89 -22.65 -8.07
CA VAL A 384 -9.93 -21.55 -7.88
C VAL A 384 -8.86 -21.74 -8.95
N GLU A 385 -8.96 -20.97 -10.03
CA GLU A 385 -7.94 -20.91 -11.08
C GLU A 385 -6.60 -20.59 -10.41
N ARG A 386 -5.65 -21.53 -10.45
CA ARG A 386 -4.28 -21.22 -10.04
C ARG A 386 -3.81 -20.07 -10.93
N GLU A 387 -3.36 -18.98 -10.35
CA GLU A 387 -2.75 -17.88 -11.09
C GLU A 387 -1.25 -17.91 -10.86
N GLY A 388 -0.50 -18.21 -11.91
CA GLY A 388 0.95 -18.18 -11.87
C GLY A 388 1.58 -18.56 -13.19
N PRO A 389 2.89 -18.27 -13.36
CA PRO A 389 3.66 -18.95 -14.38
C PRO A 389 3.82 -20.43 -14.00
N PHE A 390 3.19 -21.32 -14.77
CA PHE A 390 3.31 -22.76 -14.68
C PHE A 390 4.55 -23.24 -15.42
N TYR A 391 5.19 -24.29 -14.91
CA TYR A 391 6.35 -24.91 -15.51
C TYR A 391 6.04 -26.37 -15.80
N PHE A 392 6.45 -26.87 -16.96
CA PHE A 392 6.16 -28.23 -17.38
C PHE A 392 7.33 -28.83 -18.16
N LEU A 393 7.37 -30.16 -18.20
CA LEU A 393 8.43 -30.97 -18.79
C LEU A 393 7.83 -32.04 -19.72
N PHE A 394 8.31 -32.11 -20.94
CA PHE A 394 8.11 -33.24 -21.84
C PHE A 394 9.27 -34.22 -21.71
N THR A 395 8.93 -35.50 -21.55
CA THR A 395 9.89 -36.61 -21.57
C THR A 395 9.70 -37.39 -22.87
N ASP A 396 10.35 -36.92 -23.93
CA ASP A 396 10.33 -37.60 -25.23
C ASP A 396 11.57 -38.50 -25.37
N LYS A 397 11.52 -39.45 -26.31
CA LYS A 397 12.65 -40.34 -26.64
C LYS A 397 13.93 -39.60 -27.08
N ASP A 398 13.80 -38.33 -27.48
CA ASP A 398 14.88 -37.48 -27.98
C ASP A 398 15.43 -36.48 -26.92
N GLY A 399 14.98 -36.59 -25.66
CA GLY A 399 15.47 -35.77 -24.55
C GLY A 399 14.38 -34.96 -23.84
N GLU A 400 14.76 -34.34 -22.73
CA GLU A 400 13.89 -33.54 -21.88
C GLU A 400 13.67 -32.13 -22.45
N LYS A 401 12.42 -31.73 -22.66
CA LYS A 401 12.06 -30.36 -23.08
C LYS A 401 11.21 -29.68 -22.00
N TYR A 402 11.70 -28.58 -21.45
CA TYR A 402 11.00 -27.81 -20.42
C TYR A 402 10.39 -26.53 -20.98
N GLY A 403 9.22 -26.13 -20.45
CA GLY A 403 8.46 -24.95 -20.91
C GLY A 403 7.76 -24.19 -19.77
N ARG A 404 7.32 -22.96 -20.07
CA ARG A 404 6.59 -22.07 -19.16
C ARG A 404 5.27 -21.61 -19.77
N ALA A 405 4.17 -21.68 -19.02
CA ALA A 405 2.87 -21.12 -19.39
C ALA A 405 2.45 -20.04 -18.39
N ASN A 406 1.88 -18.92 -18.86
CA ASN A 406 1.43 -17.84 -17.97
C ASN A 406 -0.06 -17.92 -17.59
N LYS A 407 -0.80 -18.89 -18.14
CA LYS A 407 -2.23 -19.12 -17.89
C LYS A 407 -2.46 -20.62 -17.68
N LEU A 408 -3.46 -20.99 -16.87
CA LEU A 408 -3.83 -22.39 -16.60
C LEU A 408 -4.12 -23.15 -17.91
N SER A 409 -4.83 -22.50 -18.83
CA SER A 409 -5.11 -23.03 -20.18
C SER A 409 -3.86 -23.36 -21.01
N GLY A 410 -2.71 -22.77 -20.70
CA GLY A 410 -1.43 -23.13 -21.32
C GLY A 410 -0.81 -24.37 -20.68
N LEU A 411 -0.94 -24.54 -19.36
CA LEU A 411 -0.53 -25.74 -18.66
C LEU A 411 -1.40 -26.94 -19.06
N ASP A 412 -2.72 -26.78 -19.08
CA ASP A 412 -3.66 -27.85 -19.43
C ASP A 412 -3.43 -28.38 -20.85
N LYS A 413 -3.08 -27.50 -21.80
CA LYS A 413 -2.65 -27.89 -23.15
C LYS A 413 -1.36 -28.70 -23.15
N ALA A 414 -0.39 -28.33 -22.32
CA ALA A 414 0.88 -29.06 -22.22
C ALA A 414 0.68 -30.43 -21.56
N LEU A 415 -0.11 -30.51 -20.48
CA LEU A 415 -0.46 -31.77 -19.81
C LEU A 415 -1.23 -32.71 -20.74
N SER A 416 -2.18 -32.18 -21.52
CA SER A 416 -2.92 -32.95 -22.53
C SER A 416 -2.01 -33.49 -23.66
N ALA A 417 -0.88 -32.83 -23.90
CA ALA A 417 0.13 -33.26 -24.87
C ALA A 417 1.17 -34.23 -24.26
N GLY A 418 1.03 -34.62 -22.99
CA GLY A 418 1.94 -35.56 -22.31
C GLY A 418 3.06 -34.91 -21.48
N ALA A 419 2.98 -33.60 -21.20
CA ALA A 419 3.91 -32.97 -20.27
C ALA A 419 3.58 -33.31 -18.81
N THR A 420 4.57 -33.21 -17.93
CA THR A 420 4.42 -33.27 -16.47
C THR A 420 4.65 -31.89 -15.89
N GLU A 421 3.78 -31.43 -14.98
CA GLU A 421 4.00 -30.17 -14.25
C GLU A 421 5.21 -30.33 -13.31
N ILE A 422 6.14 -29.37 -13.38
CA ILE A 422 7.34 -29.32 -12.54
C ILE A 422 7.35 -28.03 -11.73
N THR A 423 8.10 -28.02 -10.63
CA THR A 423 8.24 -26.80 -9.82
C THR A 423 9.09 -25.76 -10.55
N LYS A 424 8.96 -24.50 -10.13
CA LYS A 424 9.80 -23.40 -10.63
C LYS A 424 11.28 -23.70 -10.38
N GLU A 425 11.58 -24.24 -9.21
CA GLU A 425 12.93 -24.62 -8.77
C GLU A 425 13.51 -25.70 -9.69
N GLU A 426 12.72 -26.71 -10.03
CA GLU A 426 13.12 -27.78 -10.95
C GLU A 426 13.34 -27.25 -12.38
N TYR A 427 12.46 -26.37 -12.87
CA TYR A 427 12.64 -25.73 -14.18
C TYR A 427 13.96 -24.95 -14.28
N PHE A 428 14.29 -24.15 -13.27
CA PHE A 428 15.55 -23.40 -13.26
C PHE A 428 16.76 -24.31 -13.08
N ALA A 429 16.66 -25.38 -12.30
CA ALA A 429 17.74 -26.36 -12.16
C ALA A 429 18.02 -27.09 -13.49
N ARG A 430 16.98 -27.50 -14.22
CA ARG A 430 17.12 -28.17 -15.54
C ARG A 430 17.64 -27.19 -16.59
N LYS A 431 17.14 -25.96 -16.63
CA LYS A 431 17.60 -24.90 -17.55
C LYS A 431 19.07 -24.52 -17.33
N ASN A 432 19.54 -24.53 -16.08
CA ASN A 432 20.91 -24.18 -15.72
C ASN A 432 21.85 -25.40 -15.70
N GLY A 433 21.38 -26.59 -16.06
CA GLY A 433 22.18 -27.81 -16.10
C GLY A 433 22.62 -28.34 -14.72
N THR A 434 22.01 -27.87 -13.64
CA THR A 434 22.34 -28.23 -12.25
C THR A 434 21.37 -29.24 -11.62
N TYR A 435 20.41 -29.74 -12.40
CA TYR A 435 19.45 -30.73 -11.93
C TYR A 435 20.08 -32.12 -11.81
N SER A 436 20.00 -32.72 -10.62
CA SER A 436 20.54 -34.05 -10.29
C SER A 436 19.45 -35.05 -9.85
N GLY A 437 18.29 -35.02 -10.51
CA GLY A 437 17.20 -35.97 -10.25
C GLY A 437 17.44 -37.33 -10.92
N SER A 438 17.32 -38.39 -10.13
CA SER A 438 17.36 -39.80 -10.57
C SER A 438 16.16 -40.11 -11.48
N GLN A 439 16.41 -40.74 -12.64
CA GLN A 439 15.37 -41.31 -13.49
C GLN A 439 14.55 -42.34 -12.68
N GLN A 440 13.31 -42.00 -12.33
CA GLN A 440 12.35 -43.03 -11.92
C GLN A 440 11.80 -43.70 -13.19
N ASN A 441 12.23 -44.95 -13.37
CA ASN A 441 11.70 -45.90 -14.33
C ASN A 441 10.16 -45.90 -14.33
N THR A 442 9.56 -45.56 -15.47
CA THR A 442 8.21 -45.99 -15.83
C THR A 442 8.28 -47.47 -16.23
N GLY A 443 7.96 -48.35 -15.28
CA GLY A 443 7.63 -49.74 -15.56
C GLY A 443 6.25 -49.84 -16.21
N CYS A 444 6.18 -50.61 -17.30
CA CYS A 444 5.01 -50.94 -18.10
C CYS A 444 3.76 -51.39 -17.30
N ILE A 445 2.59 -51.08 -17.86
CA ILE A 445 1.54 -52.09 -18.06
C ILE A 445 1.56 -52.46 -19.54
#